data_AF-E9E4I0-F1
#
_entry.id   AF-E9E4I0-F1
#
_cell.length_a   1.000
_cell.length_b   1.000
_cell.length_c   1.000
_cell.angle_alpha   90.00
_cell.angle_beta   90.00
_cell.angle_gamma   90.00
#
_symmetry.space_group_name_H-M   'P 1'
#
loop_
_entity.id
_entity.type
_entity.pdbx_description
1 polymer ?
#
loop_
_entity_poly.entity_id
_entity_poly.type
_entity_poly.pdbx_seq_one_letter_code
_entity_poly.pdbx_strand_id
1 'polypeptide(L)'
;MHKKPLLGVALRGHLTVRRQPNWLADSARTEAGRNAVSAPTFDHAFKDPVQNGVIIAPETEICILEGNYLLSDEAPWKTIGDVVDDRWLVKVDADVAKRRLATRHIAAGIEESMENAIMRAENNDMVNGEYVMAHSFGRYDVLIDSAEESAPN
;
A
#
# COMPACT_ATOMS: atom_id res chain seq x y z
N MET A 1 16.67 -1.67 14.70
CA MET A 1 17.09 -1.85 13.29
C MET A 1 16.48 -0.73 12.46
N HIS A 2 17.29 0.18 11.92
CA HIS A 2 16.83 1.21 10.98
C HIS A 2 16.69 0.56 9.59
N LYS A 3 15.47 0.12 9.22
CA LYS A 3 15.20 -0.32 7.85
C LYS A 3 15.22 0.93 6.96
N LYS A 4 16.23 1.04 6.09
CA LYS A 4 16.32 2.11 5.07
C LYS A 4 15.06 2.08 4.19
N PRO A 5 14.54 3.24 3.72
CA PRO A 5 13.46 3.24 2.75
C PRO A 5 14.00 2.60 1.47
N LEU A 6 13.63 1.34 1.23
CA LEU A 6 14.01 0.64 0.03
C LEU A 6 13.33 1.33 -1.15
N LEU A 7 14.18 1.74 -2.08
CA LEU A 7 13.82 2.33 -3.34
C LEU A 7 12.80 1.46 -4.07
N GLY A 8 11.54 1.91 -4.05
CA GLY A 8 10.52 1.68 -5.06
C GLY A 8 10.52 0.32 -5.75
N VAL A 9 10.05 -0.71 -5.03
CA VAL A 9 9.36 -1.82 -5.68
C VAL A 9 8.04 -2.00 -4.98
N ALA A 10 7.06 -1.25 -5.49
CA ALA A 10 5.67 -1.44 -5.10
C ALA A 10 5.23 -2.83 -5.58
N LEU A 11 5.23 -3.80 -4.66
CA LEU A 11 4.15 -4.77 -4.61
C LEU A 11 2.87 -3.96 -4.38
N ARG A 12 2.27 -3.47 -5.47
CA ARG A 12 1.06 -2.66 -5.38
C ARG A 12 -0.07 -3.49 -4.77
N GLY A 13 -0.69 -2.91 -3.74
CA GLY A 13 -2.07 -3.19 -3.35
C GLY A 13 -2.22 -3.83 -1.98
N HIS A 14 -2.22 -3.04 -0.91
CA HIS A 14 -3.24 -3.25 0.11
C HIS A 14 -4.11 -2.01 0.05
N LEU A 15 -5.41 -2.19 -0.03
CA LEU A 15 -6.36 -1.09 -0.13
C LEU A 15 -7.10 -1.05 1.19
N THR A 16 -6.94 0.02 1.95
CA THR A 16 -7.87 0.28 3.06
C THR A 16 -8.75 1.45 2.68
N VAL A 17 -10.05 1.21 2.67
CA VAL A 17 -11.05 2.25 2.42
C VAL A 17 -11.45 2.78 3.78
N ARG A 18 -11.25 4.09 3.98
CA ARG A 18 -11.85 4.80 5.10
C ARG A 18 -13.07 5.56 4.57
N ARG A 19 -14.27 5.15 4.97
CA ARG A 19 -15.44 6.02 4.92
C ARG A 19 -15.37 6.88 6.17
N GLN A 20 -15.48 8.20 6.06
CA GLN A 20 -15.50 9.05 7.27
C GLN A 20 -16.47 8.45 8.33
N PRO A 21 -16.01 8.24 9.58
CA PRO A 21 -16.76 7.45 10.54
C PRO A 21 -18.14 8.07 10.79
N ASN A 22 -19.18 7.24 10.83
CA ASN A 22 -20.45 7.61 11.45
C ASN A 22 -20.23 7.71 12.97
N TRP A 23 -19.67 8.82 13.46
CA TRP A 23 -19.70 9.21 14.88
C TRP A 23 -21.07 9.82 15.27
N LEU A 24 -22.12 9.56 14.51
CA LEU A 24 -23.47 10.11 14.65
C LEU A 24 -24.26 9.59 15.87
N ALA A 25 -23.60 9.08 16.90
CA ALA A 25 -24.28 8.74 18.16
C ALA A 25 -23.77 9.49 19.39
N ASP A 26 -22.58 10.13 19.39
CA ASP A 26 -22.03 10.63 20.68
C ASP A 26 -21.33 11.99 20.69
N SER A 27 -21.40 12.83 19.65
CA SER A 27 -20.79 14.16 19.74
C SER A 27 -21.49 15.24 18.93
N ALA A 28 -22.74 15.54 19.29
CA ALA A 28 -23.23 16.90 19.13
C ALA A 28 -22.44 17.84 20.06
N ARG A 29 -21.20 18.22 19.68
CA ARG A 29 -20.41 19.19 20.48
C ARG A 29 -19.25 19.93 19.81
N THR A 30 -19.26 20.08 18.48
CA THR A 30 -18.66 21.29 17.89
C THR A 30 -19.25 21.61 16.51
N GLU A 31 -19.94 22.75 16.44
CA GLU A 31 -20.30 23.50 15.23
C GLU A 31 -19.06 24.09 14.51
N ALA A 32 -18.00 23.31 14.34
CA ALA A 32 -16.82 23.70 13.56
C ALA A 32 -16.59 22.63 12.49
N GLY A 33 -16.76 23.04 11.24
CA GLY A 33 -16.77 22.17 10.06
C GLY A 33 -15.58 21.21 10.00
N ARG A 34 -15.80 20.12 9.27
CA ARG A 34 -14.74 19.25 8.76
C ARG A 34 -13.61 20.15 8.22
N ASN A 35 -12.40 20.03 8.75
CA ASN A 35 -11.26 20.82 8.30
C ASN A 35 -10.42 20.01 7.31
N ALA A 36 -9.80 20.70 6.35
CA ALA A 36 -8.88 20.06 5.43
C ALA A 36 -7.71 19.43 6.20
N VAL A 37 -7.37 18.19 5.87
CA VAL A 37 -6.24 17.46 6.48
C VAL A 37 -5.13 17.40 5.46
N SER A 38 -3.91 17.75 5.89
CA SER A 38 -2.74 17.59 5.03
C SER A 38 -1.99 16.32 5.37
N ALA A 39 -1.56 15.60 4.34
CA ALA A 39 -0.74 14.41 4.47
C ALA A 39 0.54 14.54 3.62
N PRO A 40 1.63 13.89 4.05
CA PRO A 40 2.84 13.84 3.26
C PRO A 40 2.62 13.00 1.99
N THR A 41 3.38 13.30 0.96
CA THR A 41 3.48 12.48 -0.26
C THR A 41 4.96 12.23 -0.55
N PHE A 42 5.24 11.31 -1.46
CA PHE A 42 6.59 10.98 -1.89
C PHE A 42 6.79 11.42 -3.34
N ASP A 43 7.77 12.27 -3.58
CA ASP A 43 8.14 12.66 -4.93
C ASP A 43 9.11 11.62 -5.52
N HIS A 44 8.67 10.91 -6.56
CA HIS A 44 9.48 9.87 -7.21
C HIS A 44 10.66 10.42 -8.02
N ALA A 45 10.64 11.67 -8.47
CA ALA A 45 11.74 12.29 -9.19
C ALA A 45 12.87 12.69 -8.23
N PHE A 46 12.52 13.22 -7.06
CA PHE A 46 13.48 13.70 -6.06
C PHE A 46 13.77 12.68 -4.95
N LYS A 47 13.02 11.59 -4.87
CA LYS A 47 13.13 10.53 -3.84
C LYS A 47 12.98 11.06 -2.41
N ASP A 48 12.27 12.17 -2.24
CA ASP A 48 12.12 12.88 -0.97
C ASP A 48 10.65 12.96 -0.54
N PRO A 49 10.36 12.88 0.78
CA PRO A 49 9.03 13.17 1.31
C PRO A 49 8.70 14.67 1.14
N VAL A 50 7.55 14.95 0.55
CA VAL A 50 6.99 16.31 0.46
C VAL A 50 6.00 16.50 1.62
N GLN A 51 6.39 17.33 2.59
CA GLN A 51 5.47 17.74 3.65
C GLN A 51 4.26 18.45 3.03
N ASN A 52 3.06 18.09 3.48
CA ASN A 52 1.78 18.64 3.03
C ASN A 52 1.46 18.49 1.54
N GLY A 53 2.10 17.57 0.82
CA GLY A 53 1.90 17.52 -0.63
C GLY A 53 0.56 16.91 -1.09
N VAL A 54 -0.28 16.41 -0.18
CA VAL A 54 -1.70 16.16 -0.47
C VAL A 54 -2.59 16.82 0.58
N ILE A 55 -3.67 17.42 0.12
CA ILE A 55 -4.71 18.02 0.96
C ILE A 55 -5.99 17.21 0.74
N ILE A 56 -6.48 16.62 1.82
CA ILE A 56 -7.76 15.91 1.87
C ILE A 56 -8.82 16.95 2.26
N ALA A 57 -9.67 17.28 1.30
CA ALA A 57 -10.72 18.28 1.49
C ALA A 57 -11.80 17.76 2.46
N PRO A 58 -12.47 18.64 3.22
CA PRO A 58 -13.59 18.30 4.10
C PRO A 58 -14.72 17.49 3.45
N GLU A 59 -14.91 17.70 2.15
CA GLU A 59 -15.94 17.07 1.33
C GLU A 59 -15.52 15.68 0.84
N THR A 60 -14.28 15.25 1.09
CA THR A 60 -13.79 13.92 0.69
C THR A 60 -14.52 12.84 1.49
N GLU A 61 -15.40 12.09 0.81
CA GLU A 61 -16.21 11.05 1.44
C GLU A 61 -15.46 9.72 1.59
N ILE A 62 -14.53 9.44 0.67
CA ILE A 62 -13.79 8.18 0.60
C ILE A 62 -12.30 8.49 0.51
N CYS A 63 -11.53 7.95 1.44
CA CYS A 63 -10.08 7.94 1.38
C CYS A 63 -9.58 6.51 1.21
N ILE A 64 -8.75 6.30 0.20
CA ILE A 64 -8.11 5.03 -0.06
C ILE A 64 -6.65 5.16 0.36
N LEU A 65 -6.22 4.37 1.35
CA LEU A 65 -4.81 4.24 1.70
C LEU A 65 -4.26 3.00 1.00
N GLU A 66 -3.14 3.16 0.30
CA GLU A 66 -2.41 2.05 -0.29
C GLU A 66 -0.98 1.91 0.26
N GLY A 67 -0.57 0.68 0.54
CA GLY A 67 0.80 0.40 0.99
C GLY A 67 1.01 -1.02 1.50
N ASN A 68 2.27 -1.46 1.55
CA ASN A 68 2.60 -2.86 1.84
C ASN A 68 2.32 -3.29 3.29
N TYR A 69 2.38 -2.35 4.24
CA TYR A 69 2.39 -2.69 5.67
C TYR A 69 1.15 -2.25 6.42
N LEU A 70 0.11 -1.74 5.73
CA LEU A 70 -1.08 -1.17 6.38
C LEU A 70 -1.82 -2.16 7.29
N LEU A 71 -1.68 -3.47 7.02
CA LEU A 71 -2.30 -4.55 7.79
C LEU A 71 -1.29 -5.33 8.67
N SER A 72 -0.02 -4.95 8.68
CA SER A 72 1.02 -5.62 9.45
C SER A 72 0.67 -5.62 10.94
N ASP A 73 0.96 -6.73 11.64
CA ASP A 73 0.81 -6.87 13.08
C ASP A 73 1.95 -6.24 13.90
N GLU A 74 2.95 -5.68 13.23
CA GLU A 74 4.13 -5.10 13.86
C GLU A 74 4.05 -3.57 13.99
N ALA A 75 4.72 -3.03 15.01
CA ALA A 75 4.87 -1.59 15.15
C ALA A 75 5.78 -1.01 14.04
N PRO A 76 5.52 0.23 13.56
CA PRO A 76 4.48 1.15 14.00
C PRO A 76 3.11 0.92 13.34
N TRP A 77 3.00 -0.03 12.41
CA TRP A 77 1.85 -0.16 11.52
C TRP A 77 0.63 -0.84 12.15
N LYS A 78 0.83 -1.63 13.20
CA LYS A 78 -0.20 -2.46 13.84
C LYS A 78 -1.49 -1.74 14.24
N THR A 79 -1.45 -0.44 14.48
CA THR A 79 -2.61 0.37 14.91
C THR A 79 -3.39 0.98 13.74
N ILE A 80 -2.92 0.85 12.50
CA ILE A 80 -3.62 1.41 11.32
C ILE A 80 -4.97 0.73 11.14
N GLY A 81 -5.03 -0.59 11.34
CA GLY A 81 -6.25 -1.37 11.23
C GLY A 81 -7.36 -0.95 12.20
N ASP A 82 -7.03 -0.22 13.28
CA ASP A 82 -7.99 0.22 14.29
C ASP A 82 -8.67 1.56 13.92
N VAL A 83 -8.17 2.26 12.90
CA VAL A 83 -8.63 3.62 12.53
C VAL A 83 -9.19 3.71 11.11
N VAL A 84 -9.36 2.57 10.43
CA VAL A 84 -9.94 2.43 9.09
C VAL A 84 -11.23 1.60 9.15
N ASP A 85 -12.14 1.82 8.20
CA ASP A 85 -13.43 1.13 8.18
C ASP A 85 -13.36 -0.22 7.47
N ASP A 86 -12.62 -0.29 6.36
CA ASP A 86 -12.45 -1.51 5.57
C ASP A 86 -10.97 -1.84 5.33
N ARG A 87 -10.61 -3.11 5.49
CA ARG A 87 -9.24 -3.62 5.31
C ARG A 87 -9.19 -4.68 4.22
N TRP A 88 -8.56 -4.39 3.09
CA TRP A 88 -8.47 -5.35 1.98
C TRP A 88 -7.02 -5.82 1.77
N LEU A 89 -6.85 -7.14 1.72
CA LEU A 89 -5.59 -7.79 1.38
C LEU A 89 -5.65 -8.26 -0.07
N VAL A 90 -4.74 -7.78 -0.92
CA VAL A 90 -4.59 -8.31 -2.28
C VAL A 90 -3.53 -9.40 -2.28
N LYS A 91 -3.94 -10.61 -2.61
CA LYS A 91 -3.05 -11.76 -2.78
C LYS A 91 -2.75 -11.95 -4.26
N VAL A 92 -1.47 -12.01 -4.58
CA VAL A 92 -0.98 -12.31 -5.93
C VAL A 92 -0.24 -13.63 -5.88
N ASP A 93 -0.42 -14.47 -6.89
CA ASP A 93 0.41 -15.65 -7.06
C ASP A 93 1.90 -15.27 -7.12
N ALA A 94 2.77 -16.05 -6.48
CA ALA A 94 4.18 -15.69 -6.31
C ALA A 94 4.92 -15.62 -7.63
N ASP A 95 4.66 -16.55 -8.56
CA ASP A 95 5.30 -16.56 -9.87
C ASP A 95 4.79 -15.41 -10.75
N VAL A 96 3.49 -15.11 -10.66
CA VAL A 96 2.89 -13.92 -11.29
C VAL A 96 3.56 -12.64 -10.78
N ALA A 97 3.64 -12.47 -9.45
CA ALA A 97 4.25 -11.31 -8.83
C ALA A 97 5.70 -11.14 -9.29
N LYS A 98 6.49 -12.23 -9.22
CA LYS A 98 7.88 -12.25 -9.67
C LYS A 98 8.04 -11.80 -11.12
N ARG A 99 7.23 -12.35 -12.04
CA ARG A 99 7.26 -11.95 -13.46
C ARG A 99 6.92 -10.46 -13.65
N ARG A 100 5.87 -9.97 -12.98
CA ARG A 100 5.45 -8.55 -13.06
C ARG A 100 6.53 -7.62 -12.53
N LEU A 101 7.19 -8.00 -11.43
CA LEU A 101 8.28 -7.24 -10.82
C LEU A 101 9.51 -7.19 -11.71
N ALA A 102 9.95 -8.34 -12.23
CA ALA A 102 11.08 -8.40 -13.16
C ALA A 102 10.81 -7.56 -14.42
N THR A 103 9.59 -7.63 -14.97
CA THR A 103 9.18 -6.80 -16.12
C THR A 103 9.25 -5.30 -15.79
N ARG A 104 8.82 -4.90 -14.59
CA ARG A 104 8.92 -3.51 -14.13
C ARG A 104 10.37 -3.07 -13.94
N HIS A 105 11.25 -3.93 -13.44
CA HIS A 105 12.68 -3.62 -13.29
C HIS A 105 13.34 -3.31 -14.63
N ILE A 106 13.05 -4.11 -15.65
CA ILE A 106 13.54 -3.87 -17.02
C ILE A 106 12.98 -2.57 -17.57
N ALA A 107 11.66 -2.36 -17.48
CA ALA A 107 11.01 -1.15 -17.99
C ALA A 107 11.49 0.14 -17.30
N ALA A 108 11.87 0.05 -16.02
CA ALA A 108 12.43 1.16 -15.26
C ALA A 108 13.95 1.36 -15.44
N GLY A 109 14.62 0.51 -16.24
CA GLY A 109 16.07 0.55 -16.42
C GLY A 109 16.86 0.22 -15.16
N ILE A 110 16.25 -0.49 -14.19
CA ILE A 110 16.90 -0.90 -12.94
C ILE A 110 17.84 -2.08 -13.18
N GLU A 111 17.48 -2.96 -14.09
CA GLU A 111 18.28 -4.12 -14.51
C GLU A 111 18.31 -4.19 -16.03
N GLU A 112 19.41 -4.73 -16.58
CA GLU A 112 19.66 -4.78 -18.02
C GLU A 112 19.17 -6.08 -18.68
N SER A 113 18.97 -7.14 -17.90
CA SER A 113 18.54 -8.45 -18.38
C SER A 113 17.41 -9.02 -17.54
N MET A 114 16.54 -9.82 -18.17
CA MET A 114 15.43 -10.46 -17.47
C MET A 114 15.92 -11.42 -16.37
N GLU A 115 17.06 -12.07 -16.57
CA GLU A 115 17.70 -12.93 -15.57
C GLU A 115 18.07 -12.14 -14.31
N ASN A 116 18.76 -11.01 -14.45
CA ASN A 116 19.12 -10.15 -13.32
C ASN A 116 17.87 -9.56 -12.65
N ALA A 117 16.86 -9.17 -13.44
CA ALA A 117 15.59 -8.67 -12.93
C ALA A 117 14.83 -9.69 -12.09
N ILE A 118 14.82 -10.96 -12.51
CA ILE A 118 14.22 -12.07 -11.74
C ILE A 118 15.02 -12.30 -10.45
N MET A 119 16.34 -12.41 -10.53
CA MET A 119 17.19 -12.59 -9.35
C MET A 119 17.02 -11.45 -8.34
N ARG A 120 16.92 -10.22 -8.81
CA ARG A 120 16.64 -9.05 -7.96
C ARG A 120 15.28 -9.17 -7.29
N ALA A 121 14.24 -9.53 -8.05
CA ALA A 121 12.90 -9.70 -7.51
C ALA A 121 12.88 -10.78 -6.42
N GLU A 122 13.50 -11.94 -6.66
CA GLU A 122 13.57 -13.05 -5.70
C GLU A 122 14.26 -12.65 -4.39
N ASN A 123 15.40 -11.98 -4.47
CA ASN A 123 16.21 -11.69 -3.28
C ASN A 123 15.73 -10.52 -2.43
N ASN A 124 14.86 -9.66 -2.97
CA ASN A 124 14.42 -8.45 -2.28
C ASN A 124 12.89 -8.35 -2.22
N ASP A 125 12.27 -8.32 -3.39
CA ASP A 125 10.85 -7.97 -3.50
C ASP A 125 9.95 -9.13 -3.03
N MET A 126 10.31 -10.36 -3.38
CA MET A 126 9.60 -11.56 -2.96
C MET A 126 9.78 -11.82 -1.46
N VAL A 127 10.99 -11.64 -0.92
CA VAL A 127 11.24 -11.70 0.54
C VAL A 127 10.37 -10.69 1.28
N ASN A 128 10.24 -9.48 0.74
CA ASN A 128 9.35 -8.49 1.33
C ASN A 128 7.87 -8.88 1.21
N GLY A 129 7.46 -9.46 0.08
CA GLY A 129 6.11 -9.97 -0.13
C GLY A 129 5.74 -11.08 0.84
N GLU A 130 6.64 -12.05 1.05
CA GLU A 130 6.47 -13.13 2.03
C GLU A 130 6.31 -12.58 3.44
N TYR A 131 7.16 -11.62 3.83
CA TYR A 131 7.06 -10.95 5.11
C TYR A 131 5.72 -10.25 5.29
N VAL A 132 5.29 -9.46 4.29
CA VAL A 132 3.99 -8.78 4.32
C VAL A 132 2.85 -9.78 4.50
N MET A 133 2.86 -10.89 3.75
CA MET A 133 1.84 -11.93 3.87
C MET A 133 1.85 -12.57 5.25
N ALA A 134 3.02 -12.94 5.78
CA ALA A 134 3.15 -13.55 7.10
C ALA A 134 2.63 -12.67 8.24
N HIS A 135 2.85 -11.34 8.13
CA HIS A 135 2.49 -10.38 9.17
C HIS A 135 1.12 -9.71 8.98
N SER A 136 0.44 -9.95 7.85
CA SER A 136 -0.86 -9.33 7.54
C SER A 136 -2.00 -10.34 7.45
N PHE A 137 -1.71 -11.65 7.39
CA PHE A 137 -2.72 -12.68 7.20
C PHE A 137 -3.72 -12.72 8.37
N GLY A 138 -5.02 -12.74 8.05
CA GLY A 138 -6.11 -12.70 9.04
C GLY A 138 -6.42 -11.31 9.60
N ARG A 139 -5.73 -10.25 9.16
CA ARG A 139 -5.96 -8.86 9.57
C ARG A 139 -6.72 -8.04 8.51
N TYR A 140 -7.45 -8.72 7.64
CA TYR A 140 -8.27 -8.14 6.57
C TYR A 140 -9.74 -8.51 6.74
N ASP A 141 -10.62 -7.66 6.22
CA ASP A 141 -12.06 -7.94 6.10
C ASP A 141 -12.37 -8.63 4.76
N VAL A 142 -11.59 -8.31 3.72
CA VAL A 142 -11.72 -8.89 2.38
C VAL A 142 -10.36 -9.36 1.87
N LEU A 143 -10.29 -10.61 1.42
CA LEU A 143 -9.18 -11.13 0.64
C LEU A 143 -9.53 -11.05 -0.85
N ILE A 144 -8.67 -10.40 -1.63
CA ILE A 144 -8.82 -10.27 -3.08
C ILE A 144 -7.71 -11.08 -3.72
N ASP A 145 -8.06 -12.14 -4.44
CA ASP A 145 -7.12 -12.82 -5.33
C ASP A 145 -6.96 -11.99 -6.61
N SER A 146 -5.72 -11.60 -6.93
CA SER A 146 -5.41 -10.87 -8.15
C SER A 146 -5.67 -11.76 -9.37
N ALA A 147 -6.62 -11.35 -10.21
CA ALA A 147 -6.84 -11.98 -11.49
C ALA A 147 -5.66 -11.72 -12.45
N GLU A 148 -5.34 -12.70 -13.28
CA GLU A 148 -4.58 -12.47 -14.51
C GLU A 148 -5.50 -11.76 -15.50
N GLU A 149 -5.00 -10.72 -16.15
CA GLU A 149 -5.64 -10.26 -17.38
C GLU A 149 -5.38 -11.34 -18.43
N SER A 150 -6.41 -12.12 -18.79
CA SER A 150 -6.31 -13.05 -19.91
C SER A 150 -5.82 -12.25 -21.12
N ALA A 151 -4.72 -12.68 -21.74
CA ALA A 151 -4.26 -12.07 -22.98
C ALA A 151 -5.47 -11.91 -23.94
N PRO A 152 -5.66 -10.75 -24.58
CA PRO A 152 -6.73 -10.62 -25.55
C PRO A 152 -6.54 -11.73 -26.61
N ASN A 153 -7.59 -12.55 -26.78
CA ASN A 153 -7.66 -13.58 -27.81
C ASN A 153 -7.48 -12.98 -29.21
#